data_AF-A0A8X6TF26-F1
#
_entry.id   AF-A0A8X6TF26-F1
#
_cell.length_a   1.000
_cell.length_b   1.000
_cell.length_c   1.000
_cell.angle_alpha   90.00
_cell.angle_beta   90.00
_cell.angle_gamma   90.00
#
_symmetry.space_group_name_H-M   'P 1'
#
loop_
_entity.id
_entity.type
_entity.pdbx_description
1 polymer ?
#
loop_
_entity_poly.entity_id
_entity_poly.type
_entity_poly.pdbx_seq_one_letter_code
_entity_poly.pdbx_strand_id
1 'polypeptide(L)'
;MRRKRKLLTTTIRRISRIKAFAHGAKINSLVFILCCNPPIYSISMVMTSNITGAAKLYAYGYEVEHPTTQALLVGSQTFLHTIVFPTLTDLVTLLHSTLCLSCYKLITKLTEEVLIIPPEAFGPSKQMDILKRKTRIDNLLEDIQSIFSLPSFFIIAANFSACGTVIGRFMYYDLENFRGRAITDSMILGINAFVCLICILWIAGGLPVHVQKLKEAFYKKAHLRLLILNSTKEPHLKRELIEKPEFIFTACDILSLKRSAILAIFGTLLTYTVLVINTKDQRSHDR
;
A
#
# COMPACT_ATOMS: atom_id res chain seq x y z
N MET A 1 -18.35 5.54 -12.05
CA MET A 1 -17.23 6.43 -11.64
C MET A 1 -17.63 7.71 -10.87
N ARG A 2 -18.65 8.50 -11.29
CA ARG A 2 -19.02 9.76 -10.60
C ARG A 2 -19.29 9.63 -9.08
N ARG A 3 -19.95 8.54 -8.65
CA ARG A 3 -20.27 8.29 -7.22
C ARG A 3 -19.02 8.07 -6.36
N LYS A 4 -18.07 7.23 -6.81
CA LYS A 4 -16.80 6.99 -6.09
C LYS A 4 -15.92 8.23 -6.03
N ARG A 5 -15.89 9.05 -7.09
CA ARG A 5 -15.16 10.34 -7.09
C ARG A 5 -15.74 11.31 -6.06
N LYS A 6 -17.08 11.47 -6.02
CA LYS A 6 -17.75 12.29 -4.99
C LYS A 6 -17.47 11.77 -3.58
N LEU A 7 -17.49 10.45 -3.39
CA LEU A 7 -17.16 9.82 -2.10
C LEU A 7 -15.73 10.16 -1.68
N LEU A 8 -14.74 9.94 -2.56
CA LEU A 8 -13.34 10.27 -2.30
C LEU A 8 -13.13 11.74 -1.93
N THR A 9 -13.71 12.67 -2.70
CA THR A 9 -13.62 14.11 -2.38
C THR A 9 -14.24 14.42 -1.02
N THR A 10 -15.34 13.75 -0.67
CA THR A 10 -16.02 13.93 0.61
C THR A 10 -15.19 13.36 1.76
N THR A 11 -14.58 12.19 1.60
CA THR A 11 -13.71 11.54 2.58
C THR A 11 -12.44 12.35 2.81
N ILE A 12 -11.76 12.81 1.76
CA ILE A 12 -10.61 13.71 1.84
C ILE A 12 -11.00 14.99 2.59
N ARG A 13 -12.15 15.60 2.24
CA ARG A 13 -12.63 16.82 2.90
C ARG A 13 -13.06 16.60 4.35
N ARG A 14 -13.50 15.39 4.73
CA ARG A 14 -13.80 15.04 6.12
C ARG A 14 -12.50 14.89 6.92
N ILE A 15 -11.51 14.19 6.37
CA ILE A 15 -10.21 13.97 7.02
C ILE A 15 -9.42 15.28 7.15
N SER A 16 -9.39 16.11 6.09
CA SER A 16 -8.70 17.40 6.12
C SER A 16 -9.30 18.39 7.12
N ARG A 17 -10.62 18.30 7.36
CA ARG A 17 -11.31 19.08 8.40
C ARG A 17 -11.00 18.62 9.83
N ILE A 18 -10.64 17.34 10.01
CA ILE A 18 -10.35 16.78 11.33
C ILE A 18 -8.90 17.09 11.76
N LYS A 19 -7.98 17.31 10.81
CA LYS A 19 -6.67 17.95 11.02
C LYS A 19 -6.04 18.30 9.68
N ALA A 20 -5.39 19.47 9.59
CA ALA A 20 -4.40 19.72 8.54
C ALA A 20 -3.33 18.63 8.63
N PHE A 21 -3.03 17.96 7.50
CA PHE A 21 -2.03 16.90 7.44
C PHE A 21 -0.70 17.38 8.06
N ALA A 22 -0.40 16.97 9.30
CA ALA A 22 0.84 17.32 10.00
C ALA A 22 2.12 16.78 9.31
N HIS A 23 2.00 16.16 8.15
CA HIS A 23 3.08 15.63 7.31
C HIS A 23 3.06 16.18 5.89
N GLY A 24 2.43 17.34 5.64
CA GLY A 24 2.40 17.96 4.31
C GLY A 24 3.78 18.00 3.64
N ALA A 25 4.82 18.44 4.36
CA ALA A 25 6.18 18.49 3.83
C ALA A 25 6.75 17.10 3.43
N LYS A 26 6.57 16.07 4.27
CA LYS A 26 7.06 14.71 3.99
C LYS A 26 6.30 14.06 2.84
N ILE A 27 4.99 14.23 2.79
CA ILE A 27 4.15 13.71 1.70
C ILE A 27 4.50 14.43 0.40
N ASN A 28 4.67 15.75 0.42
CA ASN A 28 5.06 16.52 -0.77
C ASN A 28 6.43 16.09 -1.29
N SER A 29 7.39 15.81 -0.40
CA SER A 29 8.70 15.28 -0.77
C SER A 29 8.58 13.89 -1.42
N LEU A 30 7.77 12.99 -0.88
CA LEU A 30 7.52 11.67 -1.49
C LEU A 30 6.84 11.79 -2.85
N VAL A 31 5.83 12.66 -2.99
CA VAL A 31 5.17 12.91 -4.28
C VAL A 31 6.18 13.45 -5.30
N PHE A 32 7.04 14.39 -4.89
CA PHE A 32 8.09 14.91 -5.75
C PHE A 32 9.04 13.81 -6.23
N ILE A 33 9.53 12.95 -5.32
CA ILE A 33 10.38 11.81 -5.66
C ILE A 33 9.69 10.87 -6.67
N LEU A 34 8.42 10.54 -6.45
CA LEU A 34 7.65 9.68 -7.36
C LEU A 34 7.45 10.32 -8.74
N CYS A 35 7.21 11.63 -8.79
CA CYS A 35 7.07 12.37 -10.05
C CYS A 35 8.39 12.53 -10.80
N CYS A 36 9.53 12.51 -10.11
CA CYS A 36 10.85 12.48 -10.74
C CYS A 36 11.28 11.08 -11.22
N ASN A 37 10.57 10.01 -10.83
CA ASN A 37 10.93 8.65 -11.20
C ASN A 37 10.84 8.38 -12.74
N PRO A 38 9.76 8.78 -13.46
CA PRO A 38 9.68 8.60 -14.91
C PRO A 38 10.84 9.21 -15.71
N PRO A 39 11.23 10.50 -15.51
CA PRO A 39 12.35 11.06 -16.25
C PRO A 39 13.69 10.41 -15.89
N ILE A 40 13.94 10.12 -14.60
CA ILE A 40 15.19 9.46 -14.16
C ILE A 40 15.32 8.07 -14.79
N TYR A 41 14.23 7.28 -14.78
CA TYR A 41 14.21 5.96 -15.38
C TYR A 41 14.39 6.03 -16.90
N SER A 42 13.69 6.93 -17.58
CA SER A 42 13.79 7.10 -19.04
C SER A 42 15.22 7.45 -19.47
N ILE A 43 15.88 8.39 -18.77
CA ILE A 43 17.28 8.76 -19.03
C ILE A 43 18.21 7.57 -18.77
N SER A 44 18.02 6.87 -17.65
CA SER A 44 18.83 5.69 -17.31
C SER A 44 18.72 4.59 -18.37
N MET A 45 17.52 4.39 -18.92
CA MET A 45 17.29 3.44 -20.00
C MET A 45 17.95 3.87 -21.31
N VAL A 46 17.90 5.15 -21.67
CA VAL A 46 18.60 5.66 -22.86
C VAL A 46 20.12 5.48 -22.73
N MET A 47 20.69 5.70 -21.53
CA MET A 47 22.14 5.58 -21.29
C MET A 47 22.65 4.13 -21.24
N THR A 48 21.83 3.18 -20.79
CA THR A 48 22.24 1.78 -20.57
C THR A 48 21.82 0.80 -21.67
N SER A 49 20.95 1.24 -22.58
CA SER A 49 20.45 0.42 -23.69
C SER A 49 21.36 0.51 -24.92
N ASN A 50 21.43 -0.56 -25.70
CA ASN A 50 21.78 -0.41 -27.12
C ASN A 50 20.60 0.26 -27.80
N ILE A 51 20.78 1.56 -28.08
CA ILE A 51 19.73 2.46 -28.55
C ILE A 51 19.18 2.04 -29.91
N THR A 52 20.01 1.47 -30.77
CA THR A 52 19.64 0.97 -32.10
C THR A 52 18.74 -0.26 -32.00
N GLY A 53 19.13 -1.23 -31.17
CA GLY A 53 18.30 -2.43 -30.92
C GLY A 53 16.99 -2.11 -30.21
N ALA A 54 17.03 -1.19 -29.23
CA ALA A 54 15.84 -0.76 -28.51
C ALA A 54 14.88 0.04 -29.41
N ALA A 55 15.39 0.95 -30.24
CA ALA A 55 14.60 1.70 -31.18
C ALA A 55 13.95 0.80 -32.24
N LYS A 56 14.67 -0.19 -32.77
CA LYS A 56 14.10 -1.19 -33.69
C LYS A 56 12.96 -1.98 -33.04
N LEU A 57 13.10 -2.38 -31.77
CA LEU A 57 12.04 -3.04 -31.02
C LEU A 57 10.79 -2.14 -30.88
N TYR A 58 10.99 -0.89 -30.48
CA TYR A 58 9.90 0.07 -30.24
C TYR A 58 9.26 0.62 -31.53
N ALA A 59 9.99 0.55 -32.64
CA ALA A 59 9.50 0.85 -33.97
C ALA A 59 8.95 -0.41 -34.67
N TYR A 60 8.58 -1.48 -33.94
CA TYR A 60 7.99 -2.70 -34.52
C TYR A 60 8.81 -3.36 -35.64
N GLY A 61 10.14 -3.28 -35.54
CA GLY A 61 11.08 -3.87 -36.49
C GLY A 61 11.61 -2.91 -37.56
N TYR A 62 11.06 -1.70 -37.67
CA TYR A 62 11.56 -0.69 -38.60
C TYR A 62 12.91 -0.11 -38.15
N GLU A 63 13.82 0.06 -39.10
CA GLU A 63 15.12 0.66 -38.84
C GLU A 63 14.99 2.18 -38.84
N VAL A 64 15.37 2.79 -37.71
CA VAL A 64 15.40 4.24 -37.54
C VAL A 64 16.84 4.67 -37.72
N GLU A 65 17.19 5.39 -38.78
CA GLU A 65 18.60 5.69 -39.09
C GLU A 65 19.20 6.76 -38.17
N HIS A 66 18.42 7.78 -37.80
CA HIS A 66 18.94 8.91 -37.02
C HIS A 66 19.06 8.59 -35.51
N PRO A 67 20.26 8.77 -34.91
CA PRO A 67 20.52 8.42 -33.50
C PRO A 67 19.71 9.27 -32.51
N THR A 68 19.43 10.53 -32.85
CA THR A 68 18.58 11.42 -32.05
C THR A 68 17.13 10.95 -32.03
N THR A 69 16.60 10.51 -33.18
CA THR A 69 15.25 9.94 -33.29
C THR A 69 15.14 8.61 -32.54
N GLN A 70 16.17 7.76 -32.60
CA GLN A 70 16.25 6.53 -31.80
C GLN A 70 16.16 6.85 -30.29
N ALA A 71 16.93 7.84 -29.81
CA ALA A 71 16.92 8.25 -28.41
C ALA A 71 15.58 8.81 -27.95
N LEU A 72 14.95 9.67 -28.77
CA LEU A 72 13.63 10.23 -28.49
C LEU A 72 12.54 9.15 -28.45
N LEU A 73 12.58 8.18 -29.37
CA LEU A 73 11.62 7.08 -29.40
C LEU A 73 11.74 6.20 -28.16
N VAL A 74 12.96 5.76 -27.83
CA VAL A 74 13.23 4.94 -26.63
C VAL A 74 12.85 5.71 -25.36
N GLY A 75 13.27 6.97 -25.26
CA GLY A 75 12.99 7.84 -24.11
C GLY A 75 11.49 8.06 -23.89
N SER A 76 10.76 8.46 -24.93
CA SER A 76 9.31 8.72 -24.83
C SER A 76 8.50 7.48 -24.49
N GLN A 77 8.79 6.32 -25.10
CA GLN A 77 8.08 5.09 -24.78
C GLN A 77 8.37 4.60 -23.35
N THR A 78 9.64 4.62 -22.93
CA THR A 78 10.00 4.27 -21.55
C THR A 78 9.40 5.22 -20.53
N PHE A 79 9.36 6.52 -20.83
CA PHE A 79 8.72 7.53 -19.98
C PHE A 79 7.22 7.27 -19.81
N LEU A 80 6.50 7.04 -20.92
CA LEU A 80 5.07 6.75 -20.87
C LEU A 80 4.77 5.45 -20.13
N HIS A 81 5.57 4.42 -20.36
CA HIS A 81 5.45 3.15 -19.65
C HIS A 81 5.62 3.35 -18.14
N THR A 82 6.65 4.06 -17.71
CA THR A 82 6.96 4.30 -16.30
C THR A 82 5.92 5.18 -15.61
N ILE A 83 5.31 6.14 -16.34
CA ILE A 83 4.17 6.91 -15.83
C ILE A 83 3.02 5.97 -15.47
N VAL A 84 2.65 5.06 -16.39
CA VAL A 84 1.53 4.14 -16.18
C VAL A 84 1.84 3.17 -15.04
N PHE A 85 3.03 2.55 -15.08
CA PHE A 85 3.52 1.68 -14.03
C PHE A 85 5.05 1.79 -13.90
N PRO A 86 5.60 2.11 -12.71
CA PRO A 86 4.92 2.08 -11.40
C PRO A 86 4.41 3.44 -10.88
N THR A 87 4.64 4.57 -11.55
CA THR A 87 4.42 5.90 -10.93
C THR A 87 2.97 6.17 -10.53
N LEU A 88 1.99 5.94 -11.41
CA LEU A 88 0.58 6.14 -11.06
C LEU A 88 0.12 5.16 -9.96
N THR A 89 0.58 3.91 -10.00
CA THR A 89 0.26 2.93 -8.94
C THR A 89 0.83 3.31 -7.59
N ASP A 90 2.05 3.87 -7.56
CA ASP A 90 2.71 4.33 -6.34
C ASP A 90 2.00 5.56 -5.77
N LEU A 91 1.55 6.49 -6.62
CA LEU A 91 0.77 7.65 -6.19
C LEU A 91 -0.57 7.25 -5.57
N VAL A 92 -1.27 6.28 -6.16
CA VAL A 92 -2.52 5.73 -5.59
C VAL A 92 -2.24 5.03 -4.26
N THR A 93 -1.14 4.28 -4.17
CA THR A 93 -0.71 3.60 -2.93
C THR A 93 -0.36 4.60 -1.84
N LEU A 94 0.32 5.70 -2.18
CA LEU A 94 0.63 6.79 -1.25
C LEU A 94 -0.65 7.47 -0.76
N LEU A 95 -1.60 7.74 -1.65
CA LEU A 95 -2.90 8.29 -1.27
C LEU A 95 -3.64 7.36 -0.31
N HIS A 96 -3.73 6.07 -0.62
CA HIS A 96 -4.35 5.08 0.26
C HIS A 96 -3.67 5.04 1.64
N SER A 97 -2.34 4.95 1.64
CA SER A 97 -1.51 4.88 2.84
C SER A 97 -1.66 6.13 3.73
N THR A 98 -1.72 7.32 3.14
CA THR A 98 -1.90 8.58 3.89
C THR A 98 -3.28 8.70 4.52
N LEU A 99 -4.33 8.19 3.85
CA LEU A 99 -5.68 8.11 4.42
C LEU A 99 -5.71 7.13 5.61
N CYS A 100 -5.15 5.93 5.45
CA CYS A 100 -5.03 4.95 6.52
C CYS A 100 -4.23 5.48 7.72
N LEU A 101 -3.12 6.18 7.48
CA LEU A 101 -2.30 6.78 8.53
C LEU A 101 -3.05 7.89 9.29
N SER A 102 -3.94 8.61 8.59
CA SER A 102 -4.78 9.62 9.22
C SER A 102 -5.81 8.98 10.16
N CYS A 103 -6.49 7.92 9.73
CA CYS A 103 -7.38 7.15 10.60
C CYS A 103 -6.63 6.54 11.78
N TYR A 104 -5.43 5.98 11.56
CA TYR A 104 -4.55 5.48 12.61
C TYR A 104 -4.34 6.52 13.72
N LYS A 105 -3.96 7.75 13.37
CA LYS A 105 -3.74 8.83 14.36
C LYS A 105 -5.00 9.18 15.14
N LEU A 106 -6.16 9.16 14.49
CA LEU A 106 -7.45 9.40 15.18
C LEU A 106 -7.75 8.31 16.19
N ILE A 107 -7.51 7.05 15.83
CA ILE A 107 -7.71 5.90 16.71
C ILE A 107 -6.74 5.97 17.89
N THR A 108 -5.45 6.23 17.65
CA THR A 108 -4.44 6.33 18.72
C THR A 108 -4.77 7.46 19.68
N LYS A 109 -5.10 8.65 19.17
CA LYS A 109 -5.51 9.77 20.03
C LYS A 109 -6.75 9.43 20.87
N LEU A 110 -7.75 8.80 20.27
CA LEU A 110 -8.95 8.38 20.99
C LEU A 110 -8.62 7.32 22.04
N THR A 111 -7.66 6.43 21.76
CA THR A 111 -7.17 5.41 22.70
C THR A 111 -6.48 6.06 23.90
N GLU A 112 -5.61 7.03 23.66
CA GLU A 112 -4.94 7.82 24.72
C GLU A 112 -5.95 8.60 25.57
N GLU A 113 -6.92 9.27 24.94
CA GLU A 113 -8.01 9.96 25.63
C GLU A 113 -8.77 8.99 26.56
N VAL A 114 -9.10 7.77 26.08
CA VAL A 114 -9.71 6.72 26.90
C VAL A 114 -8.80 6.32 28.05
N LEU A 115 -7.49 6.13 27.83
CA LEU A 115 -6.56 5.68 28.86
C LEU A 115 -6.34 6.70 29.99
N ILE A 116 -6.46 8.00 29.71
CA ILE A 116 -6.24 9.07 30.70
C ILE A 116 -7.46 9.32 31.60
N ILE A 117 -8.70 9.15 31.10
CA ILE A 117 -9.92 9.48 31.86
C ILE A 117 -10.08 8.57 33.09
N PRO A 118 -10.18 9.06 34.34
CA PRO A 118 -10.36 8.17 35.48
C PRO A 118 -11.69 7.39 35.42
N PRO A 119 -11.76 6.15 35.93
CA PRO A 119 -12.95 5.30 35.86
C PRO A 119 -14.23 5.96 36.38
N GLU A 120 -14.13 6.78 37.42
CA GLU A 120 -15.23 7.49 38.06
C GLU A 120 -15.82 8.56 37.13
N ALA A 121 -14.96 9.25 36.37
CA ALA A 121 -15.35 10.26 35.38
C ALA A 121 -15.75 9.67 34.03
N PHE A 122 -15.64 8.35 33.85
CA PHE A 122 -15.98 7.65 32.61
C PHE A 122 -17.49 7.37 32.49
N GLY A 123 -18.28 8.43 32.68
CA GLY A 123 -19.75 8.49 32.66
C GLY A 123 -20.41 8.00 31.35
N PRO A 124 -21.73 7.72 31.35
CA PRO A 124 -22.46 7.31 30.15
C PRO A 124 -22.39 8.36 29.03
N SER A 125 -22.36 9.65 29.39
CA SER A 125 -22.19 10.76 28.45
C SER A 125 -20.83 10.74 27.75
N LYS A 126 -19.75 10.43 28.48
CA LYS A 126 -18.39 10.30 27.93
C LYS A 126 -18.26 9.05 27.07
N GLN A 127 -18.83 7.93 27.50
CA GLN A 127 -18.90 6.70 26.70
C GLN A 127 -19.62 6.93 25.38
N MET A 128 -20.77 7.62 25.40
CA MET A 128 -21.54 7.95 24.21
C MET A 128 -20.77 8.89 23.26
N ASP A 129 -20.03 9.87 23.78
CA ASP A 129 -19.19 10.74 22.94
C ASP A 129 -18.05 9.96 22.26
N ILE A 130 -17.35 9.11 23.01
CA ILE A 130 -16.29 8.23 22.47
C ILE A 130 -16.86 7.28 21.42
N LEU A 131 -18.04 6.70 21.67
CA LEU A 131 -18.70 5.81 20.74
C LEU A 131 -19.12 6.53 19.46
N LYS A 132 -19.69 7.73 19.56
CA LYS A 132 -20.01 8.57 18.39
C LYS A 132 -18.76 8.88 17.56
N ARG A 133 -17.63 9.18 18.20
CA ARG A 133 -16.35 9.40 17.50
C ARG A 133 -15.82 8.13 16.85
N LYS A 134 -15.90 6.99 17.54
CA LYS A 134 -15.54 5.67 17.00
C LYS A 134 -16.37 5.33 15.76
N THR A 135 -17.69 5.48 15.80
CA THR A 135 -18.57 5.22 14.65
C THR A 135 -18.22 6.11 13.46
N ARG A 136 -17.84 7.37 13.68
CA ARG A 136 -17.36 8.24 12.59
C ARG A 136 -16.06 7.72 11.96
N ILE A 137 -15.14 7.18 12.77
CA ILE A 137 -13.90 6.57 12.27
C ILE A 137 -14.21 5.29 11.50
N ASP A 138 -15.06 4.41 12.04
CA ASP A 138 -15.47 3.17 11.36
C ASP A 138 -16.08 3.47 9.98
N ASN A 139 -16.99 4.45 9.89
CA ASN A 139 -17.57 4.88 8.61
C ASN A 139 -16.51 5.40 7.63
N LEU A 140 -15.47 6.10 8.11
CA LEU A 140 -14.37 6.55 7.25
C LEU A 140 -13.52 5.37 6.76
N LEU A 141 -13.31 4.35 7.59
CA LEU A 141 -12.59 3.13 7.20
C LEU A 141 -13.37 2.34 6.14
N GLU A 142 -14.68 2.19 6.32
CA GLU A 142 -15.57 1.58 5.33
C GLU A 142 -15.57 2.37 4.01
N ASP A 143 -15.63 3.71 4.07
CA ASP A 143 -15.51 4.57 2.89
C ASP A 143 -14.17 4.31 2.16
N ILE A 144 -13.05 4.30 2.90
CA ILE A 144 -11.72 4.03 2.32
C ILE A 144 -11.67 2.63 1.68
N GLN A 145 -12.13 1.59 2.38
CA GLN A 145 -12.15 0.22 1.86
C GLN A 145 -13.02 0.11 0.60
N SER A 146 -14.19 0.74 0.56
CA SER A 146 -15.07 0.70 -0.62
C SER A 146 -14.48 1.41 -1.85
N ILE A 147 -13.68 2.45 -1.63
CA ILE A 147 -13.00 3.21 -2.70
C ILE A 147 -11.79 2.42 -3.20
N PHE A 148 -10.96 1.93 -2.29
CA PHE A 148 -9.64 1.40 -2.59
C PHE A 148 -9.55 -0.13 -2.66
N SER A 149 -10.59 -0.89 -2.30
CA SER A 149 -10.59 -2.37 -2.41
C SER A 149 -10.13 -2.86 -3.78
N LEU A 150 -10.75 -2.36 -4.85
CA LEU A 150 -10.43 -2.74 -6.23
C LEU A 150 -9.06 -2.20 -6.69
N PRO A 151 -8.74 -0.89 -6.52
CA PRO A 151 -7.40 -0.39 -6.81
C PRO A 151 -6.29 -1.15 -6.06
N SER A 152 -6.45 -1.39 -4.76
CA SER A 152 -5.46 -2.11 -3.94
C SER A 152 -5.26 -3.54 -4.42
N PHE A 153 -6.31 -4.24 -4.85
CA PHE A 153 -6.18 -5.57 -5.44
C PHE A 153 -5.31 -5.55 -6.71
N PHE A 154 -5.62 -4.67 -7.66
CA PHE A 154 -4.83 -4.55 -8.90
C PHE A 154 -3.41 -4.09 -8.64
N ILE A 155 -3.19 -3.18 -7.70
CA ILE A 155 -1.85 -2.73 -7.29
C ILE A 155 -1.04 -3.91 -6.74
N ILE A 156 -1.63 -4.71 -5.83
CA ILE A 156 -0.94 -5.87 -5.27
C ILE A 156 -0.65 -6.90 -6.36
N ALA A 157 -1.63 -7.22 -7.21
CA ALA A 157 -1.45 -8.18 -8.30
C ALA A 157 -0.39 -7.72 -9.32
N ALA A 158 -0.39 -6.44 -9.70
CA ALA A 158 0.58 -5.86 -10.63
C ALA A 158 2.00 -5.89 -10.05
N ASN A 159 2.18 -5.46 -8.80
CA ASN A 159 3.49 -5.47 -8.15
C ASN A 159 4.00 -6.89 -7.89
N PHE A 160 3.13 -7.82 -7.51
CA PHE A 160 3.48 -9.23 -7.37
C PHE A 160 3.91 -9.83 -8.72
N SER A 161 3.18 -9.52 -9.79
CA SER A 161 3.53 -9.92 -11.16
C SER A 161 4.84 -9.30 -11.64
N ALA A 162 5.13 -8.05 -11.25
CA ALA A 162 6.39 -7.37 -11.53
C ALA A 162 7.56 -8.09 -10.84
N CYS A 163 7.41 -8.48 -9.57
CA CYS A 163 8.41 -9.30 -8.88
C CYS A 163 8.63 -10.66 -9.59
N GLY A 164 7.55 -11.34 -10.00
CA GLY A 164 7.64 -12.57 -10.77
C GLY A 164 8.34 -12.38 -12.12
N THR A 165 8.09 -11.27 -12.81
CA THR A 165 8.75 -10.91 -14.08
C THR A 165 10.25 -10.70 -13.90
N VAL A 166 10.66 -10.06 -12.80
CA VAL A 166 12.08 -9.89 -12.45
C VAL A 166 12.74 -11.26 -12.26
N ILE A 167 12.13 -12.15 -11.47
CA ILE A 167 12.63 -13.52 -11.27
C ILE A 167 12.71 -14.28 -12.60
N GLY A 168 11.66 -14.21 -13.44
CA GLY A 168 11.64 -14.87 -14.74
C GLY A 168 12.73 -14.36 -15.70
N ARG A 169 13.07 -13.07 -15.63
CA ARG A 169 14.19 -12.51 -16.42
C ARG A 169 15.54 -13.02 -15.95
N PHE A 170 15.74 -13.23 -14.65
CA PHE A 170 16.93 -13.90 -14.13
C PHE A 170 17.08 -15.36 -14.63
N MET A 171 15.98 -16.03 -14.95
CA MET A 171 16.01 -17.36 -15.59
C MET A 171 16.41 -17.32 -17.06
N TYR A 172 15.79 -16.41 -17.81
CA TYR A 172 15.89 -16.41 -19.27
C TYR A 172 17.24 -15.90 -19.79
N TYR A 173 17.87 -14.97 -19.06
CA TYR A 173 19.17 -14.42 -19.45
C TYR A 173 20.30 -15.08 -18.63
N ASP A 174 21.38 -15.48 -19.29
CA ASP A 174 22.61 -15.90 -18.61
C ASP A 174 23.28 -14.72 -17.89
N LEU A 175 23.76 -14.98 -16.67
CA LEU A 175 24.41 -13.98 -15.80
C LEU A 175 25.61 -13.31 -16.49
N GLU A 176 26.24 -14.01 -17.43
CA GLU A 176 27.41 -13.53 -18.19
C GLU A 176 27.04 -12.58 -19.35
N ASN A 177 25.81 -12.64 -19.87
CA ASN A 177 25.32 -11.78 -20.96
C ASN A 177 24.48 -10.59 -20.47
N PHE A 178 24.55 -10.27 -19.18
CA PHE A 178 23.73 -9.24 -18.56
C PHE A 178 24.11 -7.84 -19.06
N ARG A 179 23.42 -7.42 -20.11
CA ARG A 179 23.45 -6.06 -20.66
C ARG A 179 23.00 -5.09 -19.57
N GLY A 180 23.71 -3.96 -19.39
CA GLY A 180 23.41 -2.95 -18.36
C GLY A 180 21.91 -2.58 -18.25
N ARG A 181 21.23 -2.45 -19.38
CA ARG A 181 19.76 -2.26 -19.46
C ARG A 181 18.95 -3.25 -18.62
N ALA A 182 19.25 -4.55 -18.70
CA ALA A 182 18.48 -5.59 -18.03
C ALA A 182 18.68 -5.56 -16.51
N ILE A 183 19.91 -5.23 -16.05
CA ILE A 183 20.20 -5.05 -14.61
C ILE A 183 19.42 -3.84 -14.10
N THR A 184 19.60 -2.69 -14.75
CA THR A 184 18.99 -1.43 -14.34
C THR A 184 17.47 -1.54 -14.29
N ASP A 185 16.86 -2.12 -15.32
CA ASP A 185 15.40 -2.31 -15.37
C ASP A 185 14.92 -3.25 -14.25
N SER A 186 15.59 -4.38 -14.05
CA SER A 186 15.20 -5.36 -13.03
C SER A 186 15.36 -4.83 -11.60
N MET A 187 16.42 -4.07 -11.32
CA MET A 187 16.63 -3.43 -10.02
C MET A 187 15.56 -2.39 -9.74
N ILE A 188 15.30 -1.47 -10.68
CA ILE A 188 14.34 -0.38 -10.45
C ILE A 188 12.93 -0.94 -10.32
N LEU A 189 12.53 -1.86 -11.21
CA LEU A 189 11.21 -2.48 -11.17
C LEU A 189 11.01 -3.33 -9.91
N GLY A 190 12.01 -4.14 -9.54
CA GLY A 190 11.95 -5.03 -8.38
C GLY A 190 11.89 -4.25 -7.06
N ILE A 191 12.75 -3.25 -6.89
CA ILE A 191 12.76 -2.40 -5.68
C ILE A 191 11.44 -1.66 -5.53
N ASN A 192 10.95 -1.01 -6.61
CA ASN A 192 9.68 -0.26 -6.55
C ASN A 192 8.51 -1.19 -6.21
N ALA A 193 8.43 -2.35 -6.87
CA ALA A 193 7.36 -3.31 -6.61
C ALA A 193 7.37 -3.83 -5.17
N PHE A 194 8.56 -4.15 -4.65
CA PHE A 194 8.71 -4.65 -3.29
C PHE A 194 8.38 -3.59 -2.24
N VAL A 195 8.88 -2.36 -2.42
CA VAL A 195 8.58 -1.23 -1.53
C VAL A 195 7.08 -0.92 -1.53
N CYS A 196 6.44 -0.89 -2.70
CA CYS A 196 5.00 -0.65 -2.82
C CYS A 196 4.18 -1.72 -2.06
N LEU A 197 4.52 -3.01 -2.23
CA LEU A 197 3.87 -4.12 -1.52
C LEU A 197 4.04 -4.01 -0.01
N ILE A 198 5.24 -3.67 0.47
CA ILE A 198 5.48 -3.45 1.91
C ILE A 198 4.63 -2.29 2.41
N CYS A 199 4.65 -1.14 1.74
CA CYS A 199 3.92 0.04 2.17
C CYS A 199 2.42 -0.23 2.30
N ILE A 200 1.81 -0.84 1.28
CA ILE A 200 0.36 -1.09 1.27
C ILE A 200 -0.04 -2.11 2.35
N LEU A 201 0.71 -3.21 2.49
CA LEU A 201 0.39 -4.27 3.45
C LEU A 201 0.69 -3.87 4.90
N TRP A 202 1.77 -3.13 5.13
CA TRP A 202 2.17 -2.73 6.47
C TRP A 202 1.22 -1.71 7.07
N ILE A 203 0.84 -0.70 6.27
CA ILE A 203 -0.02 0.40 6.73
C ILE A 203 -1.46 -0.08 6.82
N ALA A 204 -2.00 -0.72 5.77
CA ALA A 204 -3.38 -1.21 5.79
C ALA A 204 -3.55 -2.34 6.82
N GLY A 205 -2.58 -3.27 6.91
CA GLY A 205 -2.64 -4.39 7.86
C GLY A 205 -2.30 -4.04 9.30
N GLY A 206 -1.69 -2.88 9.56
CA GLY A 206 -1.52 -2.36 10.92
C GLY A 206 -2.78 -1.74 11.51
N LEU A 207 -3.68 -1.23 10.67
CA LEU A 207 -4.84 -0.45 11.10
C LEU A 207 -5.86 -1.27 11.93
N PRO A 208 -6.21 -2.52 11.57
CA PRO A 208 -7.05 -3.40 12.41
C PRO A 208 -6.54 -3.58 13.84
N VAL A 209 -5.22 -3.76 14.01
CA VAL A 209 -4.57 -3.97 15.32
C VAL A 209 -4.80 -2.77 16.24
N HIS A 210 -4.76 -1.55 15.70
CA HIS A 210 -4.99 -0.35 16.50
C HIS A 210 -6.47 -0.14 16.84
N VAL A 211 -7.39 -0.49 15.94
CA VAL A 211 -8.82 -0.50 16.23
C VAL A 211 -9.14 -1.48 17.36
N GLN A 212 -8.48 -2.63 17.39
CA GLN A 212 -8.60 -3.64 18.45
C GLN A 212 -8.08 -3.12 19.79
N LYS A 213 -6.89 -2.52 19.82
CA LYS A 213 -6.35 -1.88 21.03
C LYS A 213 -7.28 -0.82 21.63
N LEU A 214 -7.92 -0.02 20.78
CA LEU A 214 -8.94 0.94 21.23
C LEU A 214 -10.15 0.23 21.87
N LYS A 215 -10.65 -0.85 21.24
CA LYS A 215 -11.77 -1.65 21.78
C LYS A 215 -11.39 -2.22 23.16
N GLU A 216 -10.19 -2.79 23.28
CA GLU A 216 -9.68 -3.36 24.54
C GLU A 216 -9.51 -2.30 25.64
N ALA A 217 -8.91 -1.15 25.32
CA ALA A 217 -8.72 -0.06 26.28
C ALA A 217 -10.07 0.48 26.80
N PHE A 218 -11.04 0.66 25.90
CA PHE A 218 -12.40 1.05 26.24
C PHE A 218 -13.08 0.00 27.14
N TYR A 219 -12.97 -1.27 26.77
CA TYR A 219 -13.56 -2.38 27.53
C TYR A 219 -13.00 -2.48 28.94
N LYS A 220 -11.65 -2.48 29.07
CA LYS A 220 -10.98 -2.57 30.37
C LYS A 220 -11.43 -1.45 31.30
N LYS A 221 -11.57 -0.22 30.79
CA LYS A 221 -12.00 0.92 31.58
C LYS A 221 -13.49 0.91 31.92
N ALA A 222 -14.35 0.54 30.98
CA ALA A 222 -15.78 0.36 31.23
C ALA A 222 -16.04 -0.73 32.29
N HIS A 223 -15.29 -1.84 32.22
CA HIS A 223 -15.35 -2.92 33.20
C HIS A 223 -14.88 -2.47 34.59
N LEU A 224 -13.78 -1.73 34.66
CA LEU A 224 -13.25 -1.23 35.94
C LEU A 224 -14.23 -0.27 36.62
N ARG A 225 -14.90 0.59 35.84
CA ARG A 225 -15.98 1.46 36.35
C ARG A 225 -17.16 0.65 36.90
N LEU A 226 -17.58 -0.42 36.22
CA LEU A 226 -18.66 -1.27 36.70
C LEU A 226 -18.32 -1.94 38.03
N LEU A 227 -17.08 -2.41 38.20
CA LEU A 227 -16.60 -2.99 39.45
C LEU A 227 -16.58 -1.95 40.59
N ILE A 228 -16.16 -0.71 40.31
CA ILE A 228 -16.11 0.36 41.31
C ILE A 228 -17.52 0.82 41.71
N LEU A 229 -18.45 0.88 40.76
CA LEU A 229 -19.77 1.48 40.98
C LEU A 229 -20.87 0.48 41.40
N ASN A 230 -20.57 -0.83 41.47
CA ASN A 230 -21.53 -1.91 41.81
C ASN A 230 -22.91 -1.76 41.14
N SER A 231 -22.94 -1.22 39.93
CA SER A 231 -24.18 -0.83 39.25
C SER A 231 -24.66 -1.96 38.35
N THR A 232 -25.73 -2.63 38.78
CA THR A 232 -26.46 -3.71 38.09
C THR A 232 -27.23 -3.26 36.85
N LYS A 233 -27.12 -1.99 36.39
CA LYS A 233 -28.04 -1.40 35.40
C LYS A 233 -27.49 -1.08 34.00
N GLU A 234 -26.26 -1.44 33.64
CA GLU A 234 -25.73 -1.17 32.27
C GLU A 234 -25.44 -2.40 31.38
N PRO A 235 -26.32 -3.44 31.28
CA PRO A 235 -26.07 -4.58 30.39
C PRO A 235 -26.29 -4.26 28.90
N HIS A 236 -27.03 -3.20 28.55
CA HIS A 236 -27.44 -2.96 27.16
C HIS A 236 -26.33 -2.36 26.26
N LEU A 237 -25.47 -1.48 26.77
CA LEU A 237 -24.37 -0.89 25.99
C LEU A 237 -23.25 -1.91 25.70
N LYS A 238 -23.11 -2.94 26.56
CA LYS A 238 -22.15 -4.04 26.38
C LYS A 238 -22.49 -4.88 25.15
N ARG A 239 -23.77 -5.16 24.88
CA ARG A 239 -24.20 -6.14 23.85
C ARG A 239 -23.92 -5.65 22.43
N GLU A 240 -24.20 -4.37 22.13
CA GLU A 240 -23.92 -3.79 20.80
C GLU A 240 -22.42 -3.63 20.48
N LEU A 241 -21.55 -3.48 21.49
CA LEU A 241 -20.10 -3.39 21.26
C LEU A 241 -19.43 -4.76 21.09
N ILE A 242 -19.96 -5.81 21.74
CA ILE A 242 -19.47 -7.19 21.67
C ILE A 242 -19.70 -7.79 20.28
N GLU A 243 -20.76 -7.36 19.59
CA GLU A 243 -21.20 -7.99 18.34
C GLU A 243 -20.55 -7.40 17.08
N LYS A 244 -19.86 -6.26 17.18
CA LYS A 244 -19.27 -5.61 16.00
C LYS A 244 -17.95 -6.31 15.62
N PRO A 245 -17.90 -7.01 14.46
CA PRO A 245 -16.79 -7.89 14.10
C PRO A 245 -15.44 -7.17 14.04
N GLU A 246 -14.37 -7.96 14.08
CA GLU A 246 -13.02 -7.46 13.84
C GLU A 246 -12.95 -6.80 12.46
N PHE A 247 -12.65 -5.50 12.43
CA PHE A 247 -12.53 -4.78 11.18
C PHE A 247 -11.22 -5.20 10.51
N ILE A 248 -11.30 -6.04 9.49
CA ILE A 248 -10.15 -6.48 8.69
C ILE A 248 -10.25 -5.78 7.34
N PHE A 249 -9.19 -5.06 6.96
CA PHE A 249 -9.10 -4.51 5.61
C PHE A 249 -8.98 -5.66 4.61
N THR A 250 -9.88 -5.69 3.64
CA THR A 250 -9.84 -6.64 2.52
C THR A 250 -9.64 -5.91 1.20
N ALA A 251 -8.79 -6.47 0.34
CA ALA A 251 -8.74 -6.10 -1.08
C ALA A 251 -9.70 -7.02 -1.83
N CYS A 252 -10.82 -6.46 -2.29
CA CYS A 252 -11.91 -7.17 -2.97
C CYS A 252 -12.47 -8.39 -2.23
N ASP A 253 -12.43 -8.44 -0.90
CA ASP A 253 -12.83 -9.61 -0.08
C ASP A 253 -12.07 -10.91 -0.37
N ILE A 254 -11.09 -10.88 -1.26
CA ILE A 254 -10.25 -12.02 -1.65
C ILE A 254 -8.96 -12.03 -0.83
N LEU A 255 -8.37 -10.86 -0.60
CA LEU A 255 -7.08 -10.75 0.08
C LEU A 255 -7.20 -9.95 1.37
N SER A 256 -7.00 -10.62 2.51
CA SER A 256 -6.92 -9.96 3.81
C SER A 256 -5.59 -9.22 3.92
N LEU A 257 -5.64 -7.89 4.04
CA LEU A 257 -4.49 -7.04 4.27
C LEU A 257 -4.03 -7.23 5.72
N LYS A 258 -3.22 -8.26 5.97
CA LYS A 258 -2.59 -8.53 7.27
C LYS A 258 -1.08 -8.33 7.16
N ARG A 259 -0.42 -7.95 8.25
CA ARG A 259 1.06 -7.90 8.27
C ARG A 259 1.70 -9.26 7.99
N SER A 260 1.03 -10.36 8.34
CA SER A 260 1.47 -11.72 8.00
C SER A 260 1.52 -11.99 6.50
N ALA A 261 0.75 -11.27 5.68
CA ALA A 261 0.80 -11.39 4.23
C ALA A 261 2.15 -10.94 3.65
N ILE A 262 2.87 -10.03 4.33
CA ILE A 262 4.23 -9.64 3.94
C ILE A 262 5.17 -10.83 4.03
N LEU A 263 5.07 -11.61 5.11
CA LEU A 263 5.89 -12.79 5.32
C LEU A 263 5.57 -13.88 4.28
N ALA A 264 4.29 -14.04 3.93
CA ALA A 264 3.87 -14.95 2.87
C ALA A 264 4.39 -14.53 1.49
N ILE A 265 4.35 -13.24 1.15
CA ILE A 265 4.93 -12.73 -0.10
C ILE A 265 6.45 -12.92 -0.12
N PHE A 266 7.13 -12.62 0.99
CA PHE A 266 8.58 -12.82 1.07
C PHE A 266 8.95 -14.31 0.93
N GLY A 267 8.22 -15.17 1.63
CA GLY A 267 8.40 -16.63 1.55
C GLY A 267 8.17 -17.15 0.14
N THR A 268 7.09 -16.75 -0.52
CA THR A 268 6.81 -17.15 -1.90
C THR A 268 7.88 -16.66 -2.87
N LEU A 269 8.31 -15.39 -2.80
CA LEU A 269 9.38 -14.86 -3.63
C LEU A 269 10.71 -15.61 -3.40
N LEU A 270 11.04 -15.90 -2.15
CA LEU A 270 12.24 -16.67 -1.80
C LEU A 270 12.16 -18.10 -2.36
N THR A 271 11.04 -18.79 -2.15
CA THR A 271 10.82 -20.16 -2.66
C THR A 271 10.93 -20.21 -4.17
N TYR A 272 10.28 -19.28 -4.88
CA TYR A 272 10.39 -19.21 -6.35
C TYR A 272 11.81 -18.88 -6.79
N THR A 273 12.50 -17.96 -6.12
CA THR A 273 13.90 -17.62 -6.45
C THR A 273 14.83 -18.83 -6.26
N VAL A 274 14.71 -19.55 -5.14
CA VAL A 274 15.52 -20.75 -4.85
C VAL A 274 15.21 -21.87 -5.84
N LEU A 275 13.92 -22.13 -6.11
CA LEU A 275 13.50 -23.12 -7.10
C LEU A 275 14.10 -22.79 -8.47
N VAL A 276 14.05 -21.51 -8.85
CA VAL A 276 14.62 -21.00 -10.09
C VAL A 276 16.13 -21.24 -10.16
N ILE A 277 16.88 -20.89 -9.12
CA ILE A 277 18.33 -21.11 -9.07
C ILE A 277 18.65 -22.60 -9.22
N ASN A 278 17.95 -23.47 -8.47
CA ASN A 278 18.15 -24.92 -8.54
C ASN A 278 17.86 -25.49 -9.94
N THR A 279 16.79 -25.04 -10.60
CA THR A 279 16.46 -25.51 -11.96
C THR A 279 17.44 -25.02 -13.01
N LYS A 280 18.07 -23.86 -12.81
CA LYS A 280 19.13 -23.35 -13.69
C LYS A 280 20.41 -24.16 -13.54
N ASP A 281 20.78 -24.48 -12.31
CA ASP A 281 21.99 -25.25 -11.97
C ASP A 281 21.94 -26.69 -12.53
N GLN A 282 20.77 -27.34 -12.49
CA GLN A 282 20.55 -28.63 -13.16
C GLN A 282 20.77 -28.55 -14.69
N ARG A 283 20.28 -27.49 -15.34
CA ARG A 283 20.45 -27.31 -16.80
C ARG A 283 21.87 -26.94 -17.23
N SER A 284 22.73 -26.48 -16.32
CA SER A 284 24.15 -26.28 -16.59
C SER A 284 24.98 -27.56 -16.42
N HIS A 285 24.50 -28.54 -15.65
CA HIS A 285 25.17 -29.84 -15.51
C HIS A 285 24.84 -30.86 -16.61
N ASP A 286 23.68 -30.72 -17.27
CA ASP A 286 23.24 -31.59 -18.38
C ASP A 286 23.71 -31.11 -19.78
N ARG A 287 24.54 -30.06 -19.86
CA ARG A 287 25.15 -29.55 -21.10
C ARG A 287 26.66 -29.72 -21.07
#